data_AF-A0A914XX33-F1
#
_entry.id   AF-A0A914XX33-F1
#
_cell.length_a   1.000
_cell.length_b   1.000
_cell.length_c   1.000
_cell.angle_alpha   90.00
_cell.angle_beta   90.00
_cell.angle_gamma   90.00
#
_symmetry.space_group_name_H-M   'P 1'
#
loop_
_entity.id
_entity.type
_entity.pdbx_description
1 polymer ?
#
loop_
_entity_poly.entity_id
_entity_poly.type
_entity_poly.pdbx_seq_one_letter_code
_entity_poly.pdbx_strand_id
1 'polypeptide(L)'
;MDAGDGRRGRCGQTAPALPSGDIPTCNPDDVSAHCCSNGGYCGNSKEHCECEGCVDFKKNPDYIYIKPTWWTYVENAQHIGKCGPLAPKLSTGKVPICNPDSSTAHCCSKAGYCGTGELYCACEGCVDFKKTPDYIWPTAKAVVIKS
;
A
#
# COMPACT_ATOMS: atom_id res chain seq x y z
N MET A 1 -2.83 -24.16 -15.48
CA MET A 1 -1.55 -23.71 -14.89
C MET A 1 -1.82 -23.57 -13.40
N ASP A 2 -1.48 -24.59 -12.62
CA ASP A 2 -1.74 -24.57 -11.18
C ASP A 2 -0.80 -23.56 -10.52
N ALA A 3 -1.33 -22.72 -9.63
CA ALA A 3 -0.49 -21.81 -8.85
C ALA A 3 0.49 -22.64 -8.01
N GLY A 4 1.76 -22.22 -7.99
CA GLY A 4 2.81 -22.84 -7.19
C GLY A 4 2.43 -22.95 -5.71
N ASP A 5 3.12 -23.84 -5.00
CA ASP A 5 2.79 -24.17 -3.61
C ASP A 5 2.77 -22.92 -2.71
N GLY A 6 1.76 -22.82 -1.84
CA GLY A 6 1.52 -21.66 -0.98
C GLY A 6 0.86 -20.43 -1.65
N ARG A 7 0.55 -20.46 -2.96
CA ARG A 7 -0.15 -19.36 -3.67
C ARG A 7 -1.60 -19.64 -4.04
N ARG A 8 -2.03 -20.91 -3.98
CA ARG A 8 -3.42 -21.29 -4.31
C ARG A 8 -4.41 -20.64 -3.36
N GLY A 9 -5.45 -20.02 -3.93
CA GLY A 9 -6.56 -19.42 -3.17
C GLY A 9 -6.16 -18.23 -2.29
N ARG A 10 -4.99 -17.61 -2.48
CA ARG A 10 -4.54 -16.44 -1.73
C ARG A 10 -4.90 -15.15 -2.45
N CYS A 11 -5.31 -14.15 -1.69
CA CYS A 11 -5.71 -12.84 -2.19
C CYS A 11 -5.36 -11.72 -1.19
N GLY A 12 -5.42 -10.48 -1.63
CA GLY A 12 -5.24 -9.31 -0.75
C GLY A 12 -3.80 -9.06 -0.31
N GLN A 13 -3.60 -7.99 0.48
CA GLN A 13 -2.27 -7.41 0.75
C GLN A 13 -1.28 -8.37 1.45
N THR A 14 -1.77 -9.43 2.09
CA THR A 14 -0.94 -10.43 2.80
C THR A 14 -0.56 -11.62 1.93
N ALA A 15 -1.12 -11.72 0.72
CA ALA A 15 -0.78 -12.76 -0.23
C ALA A 15 0.56 -12.46 -0.93
N PRO A 16 1.33 -13.49 -1.33
CA PRO A 16 2.49 -13.29 -2.17
C PRO A 16 2.13 -12.52 -3.44
N ALA A 17 2.89 -11.46 -3.72
CA ALA A 17 2.68 -10.66 -4.92
C ALA A 17 2.79 -11.52 -6.19
N LEU A 18 2.01 -11.16 -7.21
CA LEU A 18 2.13 -11.73 -8.54
C LEU A 18 3.49 -11.36 -9.16
N PRO A 19 3.96 -12.07 -10.20
CA PRO A 19 5.18 -11.70 -10.92
C PRO A 19 5.16 -10.28 -11.51
N SER A 20 3.98 -9.75 -11.84
CA SER A 20 3.79 -8.34 -12.25
C SER A 20 4.01 -7.35 -11.09
N GLY A 21 4.12 -7.86 -9.87
CA GLY A 21 4.12 -7.14 -8.62
C GLY A 21 2.73 -6.94 -8.04
N ASP A 22 1.64 -7.13 -8.79
CA ASP A 22 0.27 -6.83 -8.35
C ASP A 22 -0.18 -7.72 -7.20
N ILE A 23 -1.11 -7.20 -6.40
CA ILE A 23 -1.72 -7.94 -5.30
C ILE A 23 -2.76 -8.88 -5.92
N PRO A 24 -2.70 -10.20 -5.63
CA PRO A 24 -3.62 -11.15 -6.23
C PRO A 24 -5.06 -10.92 -5.76
N THR A 25 -5.99 -11.11 -6.69
CA THR A 25 -7.44 -11.07 -6.48
C THR A 25 -8.03 -12.46 -6.66
N CYS A 26 -9.27 -12.64 -6.19
CA CYS A 26 -10.02 -13.86 -6.46
C CYS A 26 -10.66 -13.80 -7.85
N ASN A 27 -10.84 -14.95 -8.50
CA ASN A 27 -11.47 -15.00 -9.81
C ASN A 27 -12.97 -14.64 -9.70
N PRO A 28 -13.45 -13.54 -10.32
CA PRO A 28 -14.85 -13.13 -10.23
C PRO A 28 -15.83 -14.16 -10.82
N ASP A 29 -15.38 -14.99 -11.76
CA ASP A 29 -16.19 -16.01 -12.42
C ASP A 29 -16.25 -17.33 -11.62
N ASP A 30 -15.43 -17.48 -10.57
CA ASP A 30 -15.43 -18.68 -9.74
C ASP A 30 -16.58 -18.66 -8.74
N VAL A 31 -17.62 -19.46 -9.01
CA VAL A 31 -18.80 -19.59 -8.15
C VAL A 31 -18.49 -20.05 -6.73
N SER A 32 -17.35 -20.72 -6.52
CA SER A 32 -16.91 -21.27 -5.23
C SER A 32 -15.90 -20.38 -4.50
N ALA A 33 -15.25 -19.43 -5.18
CA ALA A 33 -14.10 -18.71 -4.63
C ALA A 33 -13.94 -17.27 -5.15
N HIS A 34 -15.03 -16.52 -5.34
CA HIS A 34 -15.00 -15.14 -5.86
C HIS A 34 -14.83 -14.04 -4.78
N CYS A 35 -14.90 -14.37 -3.50
CA CYS A 35 -14.72 -13.40 -2.42
C CYS A 35 -13.37 -13.57 -1.74
N CYS A 36 -12.66 -12.47 -1.53
CA CYS A 36 -11.45 -12.45 -0.70
C CYS A 36 -11.80 -12.07 0.74
N SER A 37 -11.58 -12.98 1.68
CA SER A 37 -11.72 -12.72 3.11
C SER A 37 -10.66 -11.75 3.63
N ASN A 38 -10.90 -11.15 4.80
CA ASN A 38 -9.89 -10.35 5.51
C ASN A 38 -8.63 -11.16 5.92
N GLY A 39 -8.74 -12.49 5.98
CA GLY A 39 -7.61 -13.40 6.18
C GLY A 39 -6.73 -13.60 4.95
N GLY A 40 -7.12 -13.08 3.79
CA GLY A 40 -6.36 -13.18 2.54
C GLY A 40 -6.53 -14.53 1.83
N TYR A 41 -7.73 -15.10 1.90
CA TYR A 41 -8.12 -16.34 1.22
C TYR A 41 -9.40 -16.17 0.42
N CYS A 42 -9.45 -16.83 -0.75
CA CYS A 42 -10.59 -16.88 -1.64
C CYS A 42 -11.62 -17.94 -1.20
N GLY A 43 -12.90 -17.58 -1.22
CA GLY A 43 -14.03 -18.46 -0.92
C GLY A 43 -15.37 -17.81 -1.29
N ASN A 44 -16.49 -18.44 -0.94
CA ASN A 44 -17.84 -17.93 -1.22
C ASN A 44 -18.77 -17.96 0.01
N SER A 45 -18.24 -18.27 1.20
CA SER A 45 -19.04 -18.28 2.43
C SER A 45 -19.31 -16.86 2.94
N LYS A 46 -20.20 -16.73 3.92
CA LYS A 46 -20.49 -15.45 4.58
C LYS A 46 -19.24 -14.82 5.19
N GLU A 47 -18.34 -15.63 5.74
CA GLU A 47 -17.06 -15.20 6.31
C GLU A 47 -16.08 -14.67 5.24
N HIS A 48 -16.28 -15.03 3.98
CA HIS A 48 -15.49 -14.53 2.85
C HIS A 48 -16.12 -13.31 2.19
N CYS A 49 -17.45 -13.23 2.10
CA CYS A 49 -18.15 -12.24 1.29
C CYS A 49 -18.83 -11.12 2.09
N GLU A 50 -19.07 -11.32 3.39
CA GLU A 50 -19.80 -10.39 4.26
C GLU A 50 -19.00 -9.97 5.51
N CYS A 51 -17.68 -10.19 5.52
CA CYS A 51 -16.84 -9.74 6.62
C CYS A 51 -16.40 -8.28 6.46
N GLU A 52 -15.93 -7.67 7.54
CA GLU A 52 -15.32 -6.35 7.45
C GLU A 52 -14.01 -6.44 6.64
N GLY A 53 -13.90 -5.62 5.59
CA GLY A 53 -12.72 -5.58 4.73
C GLY A 53 -12.59 -6.70 3.70
N CYS A 54 -13.57 -7.62 3.58
CA CYS A 54 -13.58 -8.53 2.43
C CYS A 54 -13.97 -7.80 1.14
N VAL A 55 -13.61 -8.43 0.02
CA VAL A 55 -13.98 -7.96 -1.32
C VAL A 55 -14.66 -9.10 -2.06
N ASP A 56 -15.91 -8.88 -2.45
CA ASP A 56 -16.64 -9.73 -3.40
C ASP A 56 -16.29 -9.26 -4.82
N PHE A 57 -15.45 -10.02 -5.52
CA PHE A 57 -15.01 -9.70 -6.88
C PHE A 57 -16.07 -10.03 -7.93
N LYS A 58 -17.02 -10.92 -7.63
CA LYS A 58 -18.16 -11.14 -8.53
C LYS A 58 -19.06 -9.90 -8.60
N LYS A 59 -19.21 -9.18 -7.48
CA LYS A 59 -19.91 -7.88 -7.44
C LYS A 59 -19.02 -6.71 -7.88
N ASN A 60 -17.71 -6.80 -7.69
CA ASN A 60 -16.76 -5.73 -7.98
C ASN A 60 -15.57 -6.25 -8.81
N PRO A 61 -15.79 -6.63 -10.09
CA PRO A 61 -14.76 -7.27 -10.91
C PRO A 61 -13.56 -6.36 -11.20
N ASP A 62 -13.77 -5.04 -11.20
CA ASP A 62 -12.73 -4.04 -11.45
C ASP A 62 -12.00 -3.58 -10.17
N TYR A 63 -12.32 -4.17 -9.01
CA TYR A 63 -11.63 -3.82 -7.78
C TYR A 63 -10.15 -4.19 -7.87
N ILE A 64 -9.29 -3.23 -7.58
CA ILE A 64 -7.85 -3.43 -7.44
C ILE A 64 -7.41 -3.04 -6.04
N TYR A 65 -6.51 -3.83 -5.45
CA TYR A 65 -5.85 -3.40 -4.23
C TYR A 65 -4.82 -2.32 -4.57
N ILE A 66 -5.02 -1.14 -4.00
CA ILE A 66 -4.05 -0.05 -4.11
C ILE A 66 -2.85 -0.40 -3.24
N LYS A 67 -1.65 -0.34 -3.82
CA LYS A 67 -0.41 -0.39 -3.04
C LYS A 67 -0.13 0.99 -2.48
N PRO A 68 -0.14 1.16 -1.15
CA PRO A 68 0.22 2.43 -0.55
C PRO A 68 1.63 2.86 -0.97
N THR A 69 1.83 4.17 -1.08
CA THR A 69 3.16 4.75 -1.27
C THR A 69 3.82 5.12 0.07
N TRP A 70 3.34 4.56 1.18
CA TRP A 70 3.89 4.72 2.54
C TRP A 70 4.05 3.35 3.22
N TRP A 71 4.90 3.27 4.24
CA TRP A 71 5.09 2.03 5.00
C TRP A 71 3.84 1.64 5.77
N THR A 72 3.36 0.42 5.54
CA THR A 72 2.31 -0.23 6.33
C THR A 72 2.89 -1.33 7.21
N TYR A 73 2.13 -1.73 8.24
CA TYR A 73 2.50 -2.88 9.07
C TYR A 73 2.62 -4.16 8.25
N VAL A 74 1.74 -4.33 7.26
CA VAL A 74 1.69 -5.51 6.38
C VAL A 74 2.93 -5.61 5.50
N GLU A 75 3.45 -4.49 4.99
CA GLU A 75 4.65 -4.51 4.15
C GLU A 75 5.92 -4.69 4.98
N ASN A 76 6.12 -3.86 6.02
CA ASN A 76 7.24 -4.03 6.95
C ASN A 76 7.03 -3.27 8.27
N ALA A 77 6.79 -3.99 9.35
CA ALA A 77 6.56 -3.40 10.67
C ALA A 77 7.74 -2.56 11.22
N GLN A 78 8.98 -2.83 10.82
CA GLN A 78 10.17 -2.10 11.29
C GLN A 78 10.34 -0.72 10.64
N HIS A 79 9.61 -0.47 9.55
CA HIS A 79 9.69 0.76 8.78
C HIS A 79 8.46 1.65 8.93
N ILE A 80 7.47 1.24 9.72
CA ILE A 80 6.26 2.03 9.98
C ILE A 80 6.65 3.45 10.41
N GLY A 81 5.99 4.42 9.80
CA GLY A 81 6.20 5.83 10.09
C GLY A 81 7.49 6.41 9.51
N LYS A 82 8.35 5.64 8.84
CA LYS A 82 9.49 6.21 8.10
C LYS A 82 9.02 6.82 6.79
N CYS A 83 9.62 7.93 6.38
CA CYS A 83 9.28 8.64 5.16
C CYS A 83 10.49 9.36 4.59
N GLY A 84 10.36 9.81 3.35
CA GLY A 84 11.36 10.65 2.72
C GLY A 84 12.59 9.89 2.21
N PRO A 85 13.52 10.61 1.55
CA PRO A 85 14.60 10.02 0.77
C PRO A 85 15.61 9.22 1.60
N LEU A 86 15.64 9.41 2.91
CA LEU A 86 16.50 8.67 3.84
C LEU A 86 15.87 7.36 4.33
N ALA A 87 14.56 7.18 4.16
CA ALA A 87 13.90 5.95 4.50
C ALA A 87 14.24 4.83 3.50
N PRO A 88 14.23 3.55 3.93
CA PRO A 88 14.26 2.44 2.99
C PRO A 88 13.15 2.58 1.95
N LYS A 89 13.46 2.21 0.71
CA LYS A 89 12.47 2.21 -0.38
C LYS A 89 11.46 1.10 -0.18
N LEU A 90 10.23 1.36 -0.60
CA LEU A 90 9.18 0.35 -0.67
C LEU A 90 9.58 -0.77 -1.65
N SER A 91 8.89 -1.89 -1.58
CA SER A 91 9.03 -3.00 -2.54
C SER A 91 8.84 -2.56 -4.00
N THR A 92 8.06 -1.51 -4.23
CA THR A 92 7.86 -0.87 -5.54
C THR A 92 9.04 -0.01 -6.02
N GLY A 93 10.08 0.16 -5.20
CA GLY A 93 11.21 1.06 -5.45
C GLY A 93 10.92 2.54 -5.19
N LYS A 94 9.68 2.90 -4.84
CA LYS A 94 9.28 4.26 -4.49
C LYS A 94 9.84 4.65 -3.12
N VAL A 95 10.12 5.94 -2.98
CA VAL A 95 10.45 6.54 -1.68
C VAL A 95 9.15 6.71 -0.89
N PRO A 96 9.07 6.24 0.36
CA PRO A 96 7.84 6.27 1.14
C PRO A 96 7.41 7.71 1.47
N ILE A 97 6.13 8.00 1.26
CA ILE A 97 5.43 9.19 1.78
C ILE A 97 4.84 8.89 3.17
N CYS A 98 4.10 9.84 3.73
CA CYS A 98 3.20 9.61 4.86
C CYS A 98 1.75 9.48 4.37
N ASN A 99 0.92 8.73 5.10
CA ASN A 99 -0.48 8.53 4.73
C ASN A 99 -1.22 9.88 4.69
N PRO A 100 -1.65 10.38 3.51
CA PRO A 100 -2.30 11.69 3.37
C PRO A 100 -3.61 11.80 4.17
N ASP A 101 -4.30 10.69 4.35
CA ASP A 101 -5.60 10.63 5.02
C ASP A 101 -5.46 10.54 6.55
N SER A 102 -4.24 10.33 7.07
CA SER A 102 -4.01 10.23 8.50
C SER A 102 -4.20 11.57 9.20
N SER A 103 -5.04 11.63 10.23
CA SER A 103 -5.19 12.83 11.07
C SER A 103 -3.95 13.13 11.93
N THR A 104 -3.09 12.13 12.18
CA THR A 104 -1.96 12.22 13.12
C THR A 104 -0.59 12.01 12.48
N ALA A 105 -0.52 11.54 11.24
CA ALA A 105 0.73 11.13 10.60
C ALA A 105 0.75 11.39 9.08
N HIS A 106 0.31 12.57 8.63
CA HIS A 106 0.27 12.96 7.21
C HIS A 106 1.46 13.83 6.78
N CYS A 107 2.30 14.28 7.70
CA CYS A 107 3.47 15.10 7.39
C CYS A 107 4.77 14.32 7.59
N CYS A 108 5.69 14.43 6.64
CA CYS A 108 7.04 13.90 6.77
C CYS A 108 7.98 14.96 7.30
N SER A 109 8.57 14.69 8.47
CA SER A 109 9.59 15.54 9.08
C SER A 109 10.94 15.45 8.37
N LYS A 110 11.81 16.44 8.60
CA LYS A 110 13.22 16.40 8.17
C LYS A 110 13.99 15.19 8.72
N ALA A 111 13.57 14.64 9.86
CA ALA A 111 14.14 13.44 10.45
C ALA A 111 13.74 12.15 9.71
N GLY A 112 12.85 12.24 8.71
CA GLY A 112 12.38 11.09 7.94
C GLY A 112 11.31 10.28 8.66
N TYR A 113 10.50 10.93 9.50
CA TYR A 113 9.38 10.29 10.21
C TYR A 113 8.07 11.02 10.01
N CYS A 114 6.98 10.25 9.91
CA CYS A 114 5.61 10.70 9.78
C CYS A 114 5.04 11.17 11.11
N GLY A 115 4.31 12.27 11.08
CA GLY A 115 3.63 12.83 12.24
C GLY A 115 2.74 14.01 11.84
N THR A 116 2.43 14.86 12.82
CA THR A 116 1.63 16.08 12.69
C THR A 116 2.17 17.16 13.61
N GLY A 117 1.77 18.42 13.39
CA GLY A 117 2.24 19.57 14.17
C GLY A 117 3.51 20.22 13.62
N GLU A 118 4.00 21.26 14.30
CA GLU A 118 5.05 22.15 13.76
C GLU A 118 6.34 21.42 13.34
N LEU A 119 6.80 20.48 14.17
CA LEU A 119 8.02 19.71 13.90
C LEU A 119 7.95 18.78 12.67
N TYR A 120 6.73 18.49 12.20
CA TYR A 120 6.49 17.59 11.07
C TYR A 120 5.97 18.30 9.84
N CYS A 121 5.14 19.33 10.00
CA CYS A 121 4.41 19.97 8.90
C CYS A 121 4.93 21.37 8.55
N ALA A 122 5.59 22.07 9.47
CA ALA A 122 5.98 23.47 9.31
C ALA A 122 7.49 23.71 9.26
N CYS A 123 8.30 22.63 9.29
CA CYS A 123 9.73 22.76 9.19
C CYS A 123 10.20 22.99 7.74
N GLU A 124 11.38 23.58 7.57
CA GLU A 124 12.01 23.67 6.27
C GLU A 124 12.34 22.27 5.72
N GLY A 125 11.83 21.96 4.52
CA GLY A 125 11.98 20.65 3.87
C GLY A 125 11.01 19.57 4.36
N CYS A 126 10.13 19.88 5.31
CA CYS A 126 9.00 19.02 5.65
C CYS A 126 7.97 18.97 4.50
N VAL A 127 7.25 17.85 4.37
CA VAL A 127 6.20 17.70 3.35
C VAL A 127 4.89 17.30 4.01
N ASP A 128 3.86 18.13 3.83
CA ASP A 128 2.48 17.87 4.26
C ASP A 128 1.71 17.22 3.09
N PHE A 129 1.58 15.89 3.14
CA PHE A 129 0.95 15.11 2.06
C PHE A 129 -0.56 15.29 2.00
N LYS A 130 -1.19 15.73 3.10
CA LYS A 130 -2.62 16.06 3.11
C LYS A 130 -2.89 17.31 2.28
N LYS A 131 -1.97 18.28 2.30
CA LYS A 131 -2.03 19.49 1.44
C LYS A 131 -1.46 19.29 0.05
N THR A 132 -0.63 18.26 -0.15
CA THR A 132 0.07 17.98 -1.40
C THR A 132 -0.11 16.52 -1.85
N PRO A 133 -1.34 16.09 -2.18
CA PRO A 133 -1.66 14.67 -2.43
C PRO A 133 -0.91 14.07 -3.62
N ASP A 134 -0.49 14.90 -4.58
CA ASP A 134 0.27 14.48 -5.76
C ASP A 134 1.79 14.53 -5.56
N TYR A 135 2.27 14.94 -4.39
CA TYR A 135 3.70 15.03 -4.14
C TYR A 135 4.33 13.65 -4.12
N ILE A 136 5.40 13.50 -4.92
CA ILE A 136 6.29 12.36 -4.89
C ILE A 136 7.72 12.84 -4.66
N TRP A 137 8.47 12.11 -3.85
CA TRP A 137 9.87 12.43 -3.63
C TRP A 137 10.66 12.29 -4.94
N PRO A 138 11.48 13.28 -5.29
CA PRO A 138 12.39 13.17 -6.42
C PRO A 138 13.28 11.94 -6.23
N THR A 139 13.29 11.04 -7.21
CA THR A 139 14.32 10.00 -7.23
C THR A 139 15.64 10.65 -7.62
N ALA A 140 16.76 10.19 -7.06
CA ALA A 140 18.10 10.75 -7.28
C ALA A 140 18.56 10.82 -8.77
N LYS A 141 17.74 10.36 -9.73
CA LYS A 141 17.95 10.57 -11.18
C LYS A 141 17.38 11.89 -11.73
N ALA A 142 16.65 12.67 -10.92
CA ALA A 142 16.09 13.96 -11.33
C ALA A 142 16.93 15.15 -10.84
N VAL A 143 18.25 15.09 -10.99
CA VAL A 143 19.09 16.29 -10.99
C VAL A 143 19.50 16.53 -12.45
N VAL A 144 18.61 17.16 -13.22
CA VAL A 144 19.07 17.84 -14.44
C VAL A 144 19.81 19.08 -13.94
N ILE A 145 21.13 18.96 -13.81
CA ILE A 145 22.02 20.11 -13.65
C ILE A 145 21.91 20.87 -14.98
N LYS A 146 21.04 21.88 -15.04
CA LYS A 146 21.12 22.86 -16.11
C LYS A 146 22.40 23.65 -15.87
N SER A 147 23.39 23.40 -16.73
CA SER A 147 24.59 24.23 -16.90
C SER A 147 24.23 25.50 -17.64
#